data_AF-A0AAE5C830-F1
#
_entry.id   AF-A0AAE5C830-F1
#
_cell.length_a   1.000
_cell.length_b   1.000
_cell.length_c   1.000
_cell.angle_alpha   90.00
_cell.angle_beta   90.00
_cell.angle_gamma   90.00
#
_symmetry.space_group_name_H-M   'P 1'
#
loop_
_entity.id
_entity.type
_entity.pdbx_description
1 polymer ?
#
loop_
_entity_poly.entity_id
_entity_poly.type
_entity_poly.pdbx_seq_one_letter_code
_entity_poly.pdbx_strand_id
1 'polypeptide(L)'
;VSGGPMEAGKTRLANPVTKTIEFKKLDLVDAMVIAADDKYSDADVAEVERSACPTCGSCSGMFTANSMNCLTEALGLSLPGNGTVVATHADREQLFKRAGRRIVELAKEYYEQENERILPRSVGFDAFE
;
A
#
# COMPACT_ATOMS: atom_id res chain seq x y z
N VAL A 1 -0.44 -1.49 -12.65
CA VAL A 1 -1.38 -1.24 -11.52
C VAL A 1 -0.87 -2.01 -10.31
N SER A 2 -0.79 -1.38 -9.15
CA SER A 2 -0.35 -2.02 -7.91
C SER A 2 -1.46 -2.87 -7.26
N GLY A 3 -1.09 -3.76 -6.34
CA GLY A 3 -2.01 -4.50 -5.46
C GLY A 3 -2.54 -3.69 -4.26
N GLY A 4 -1.81 -2.63 -3.89
CA GLY A 4 -2.12 -1.64 -2.84
C GLY A 4 -2.07 -2.16 -1.40
N PRO A 5 -2.13 -1.23 -0.42
CA PRO A 5 -1.95 -1.55 1.00
C PRO A 5 -3.11 -2.36 1.58
N MET A 6 -2.78 -3.23 2.53
CA MET A 6 -3.77 -3.82 3.43
C MET A 6 -4.37 -2.74 4.35
N GLU A 7 -5.49 -3.07 4.98
CA GLU A 7 -6.08 -2.22 6.02
C GLU A 7 -5.21 -2.22 7.28
N ALA A 8 -5.30 -1.16 8.09
CA ALA A 8 -4.58 -1.11 9.36
C ALA A 8 -5.16 -2.15 10.34
N GLY A 9 -4.28 -2.91 10.98
CA GLY A 9 -4.63 -3.85 12.05
C GLY A 9 -5.19 -3.12 13.26
N LYS A 10 -6.01 -3.81 14.05
CA LYS A 10 -6.57 -3.27 15.30
C LYS A 10 -6.66 -4.39 16.31
N THR A 11 -6.21 -4.12 17.53
CA THR A 11 -6.34 -5.07 18.64
C THR A 11 -6.67 -4.36 19.95
N ARG A 12 -7.10 -5.13 20.95
CA ARG A 12 -7.29 -4.68 22.32
C ARG A 12 -6.13 -5.20 23.15
N LEU A 13 -5.34 -4.29 23.71
CA LEU A 13 -4.09 -4.65 24.36
C LEU A 13 -3.99 -3.99 25.73
N ALA A 14 -3.47 -4.72 26.71
CA ALA A 14 -3.23 -4.15 28.03
C ALA A 14 -2.02 -3.19 27.96
N ASN A 15 -2.20 -1.98 28.47
CA ASN A 15 -1.09 -1.05 28.66
C ASN A 15 -0.12 -1.65 29.69
N PRO A 16 1.18 -1.79 29.37
CA PRO A 16 2.13 -2.42 30.29
C PRO A 16 2.27 -1.73 31.64
N VAL A 17 2.04 -0.41 31.68
CA VAL A 17 2.20 0.45 32.85
C VAL A 17 0.90 0.56 33.65
N THR A 18 -0.21 0.92 33.00
CA THR A 18 -1.50 1.18 33.67
C THR A 18 -2.37 -0.06 33.82
N LYS A 19 -2.03 -1.17 33.15
CA LYS A 19 -2.79 -2.43 33.09
C LYS A 19 -4.24 -2.27 32.59
N THR A 20 -4.54 -1.16 31.93
CA THR A 20 -5.83 -0.89 31.28
C THR A 20 -5.86 -1.46 29.88
N ILE A 21 -6.97 -2.06 29.47
CA ILE A 21 -7.16 -2.57 28.10
C ILE A 21 -7.56 -1.40 27.19
N GLU A 22 -6.77 -1.17 26.15
CA GLU A 22 -6.97 -0.08 25.19
C GLU A 22 -7.05 -0.61 23.75
N PHE A 23 -7.82 0.08 22.92
CA PHE A 23 -7.83 -0.19 21.48
C PHE A 23 -6.61 0.43 20.83
N LYS A 24 -5.75 -0.41 20.26
CA LYS A 24 -4.54 0.00 19.54
C LYS A 24 -4.70 -0.28 18.05
N LYS A 25 -4.45 0.74 17.22
CA LYS A 25 -4.22 0.55 15.78
C LYS A 25 -2.80 0.01 15.61
N LEU A 26 -2.63 -0.95 14.71
CA LEU A 26 -1.38 -1.65 14.48
C LEU A 26 -0.91 -1.45 13.05
N ASP A 27 0.39 -1.30 12.92
CA ASP A 27 1.13 -1.66 11.71
C ASP A 27 2.16 -2.77 12.00
N LEU A 28 2.94 -3.14 10.99
CA LEU A 28 3.96 -4.19 11.12
C LEU A 28 5.11 -3.81 12.06
N VAL A 29 5.41 -2.52 12.21
CA VAL A 29 6.47 -2.07 13.13
C VAL A 29 5.99 -2.20 14.56
N ASP A 30 4.73 -1.87 14.86
CA ASP A 30 4.14 -2.13 16.19
C ASP A 30 4.27 -3.60 16.59
N ALA A 31 3.99 -4.52 15.67
CA ALA A 31 4.10 -5.96 15.92
C ALA A 31 5.55 -6.37 16.23
N MET A 32 6.52 -5.88 15.47
CA MET A 32 7.93 -6.15 15.70
C MET A 32 8.44 -5.57 17.03
N VAL A 33 8.02 -4.34 17.38
CA VAL A 33 8.43 -3.68 18.63
C VAL A 33 7.82 -4.39 19.84
N ILE A 34 6.54 -4.74 19.78
CA ILE A 34 5.86 -5.45 20.89
C ILE A 34 6.46 -6.85 21.10
N ALA A 35 6.78 -7.57 20.02
CA ALA A 35 7.39 -8.89 20.11
C ALA A 35 8.80 -8.87 20.74
N ALA A 36 9.48 -7.71 20.73
CA ALA A 36 10.82 -7.55 21.30
C ALA A 36 10.82 -6.91 22.71
N ASP A 37 9.66 -6.49 23.24
CA ASP A 37 9.55 -5.82 24.54
C ASP A 37 9.04 -6.81 25.60
N ASP A 38 9.94 -7.18 26.54
CA ASP A 38 9.69 -8.11 27.65
C ASP A 38 8.55 -7.68 28.59
N LYS A 39 8.03 -6.46 28.45
CA LYS A 39 6.86 -5.99 29.21
C LYS A 39 5.54 -6.58 28.72
N TYR A 40 5.51 -7.14 27.52
CA TYR A 40 4.34 -7.79 26.94
C TYR A 40 4.38 -9.29 27.16
N SER A 41 3.23 -9.90 27.44
CA SER A 41 3.15 -11.35 27.58
C SER A 41 3.10 -12.04 26.22
N ASP A 42 3.47 -13.33 26.16
CA ASP A 42 3.33 -14.15 24.94
C ASP A 42 1.89 -14.13 24.38
N ALA A 43 0.89 -14.03 25.27
CA ALA A 43 -0.51 -13.93 24.88
C ALA A 43 -0.83 -12.59 24.20
N ASP A 44 -0.25 -11.49 24.69
CA ASP A 44 -0.38 -10.17 24.05
C ASP A 44 0.31 -10.16 22.68
N VAL A 45 1.51 -10.73 22.58
CA VAL A 45 2.26 -10.83 21.32
C VAL A 45 1.49 -11.67 20.29
N ALA A 46 0.95 -12.82 20.70
CA ALA A 46 0.15 -13.67 19.83
C ALA A 46 -1.14 -12.98 19.34
N GLU A 47 -1.74 -12.12 20.16
CA GLU A 47 -2.92 -11.36 19.77
C GLU A 47 -2.58 -10.25 18.76
N VAL A 48 -1.43 -9.59 18.93
CA VAL A 48 -0.90 -8.63 17.96
C VAL A 48 -0.59 -9.29 16.63
N GLU A 49 0.12 -10.42 16.65
CA GLU A 49 0.49 -11.17 15.45
C GLU A 49 -0.76 -11.50 14.60
N ARG A 50 -1.79 -12.06 15.23
CA ARG A 50 -3.07 -12.37 14.57
C ARG A 50 -3.77 -11.16 13.98
N SER A 51 -3.56 -9.98 14.56
CA SER A 51 -4.26 -8.75 14.19
C SER A 51 -3.46 -7.83 13.27
N ALA A 52 -2.17 -8.06 13.09
CA ALA A 52 -1.25 -7.16 12.36
C ALA A 52 -1.49 -7.15 10.85
N CYS A 53 -1.99 -8.26 10.28
CA CYS A 53 -2.24 -8.42 8.84
C CYS A 53 -3.73 -8.76 8.59
N PRO A 54 -4.65 -7.79 8.71
CA PRO A 54 -6.09 -8.07 8.72
C PRO A 54 -6.69 -8.40 7.34
N THR A 55 -6.05 -7.95 6.25
CA THR A 55 -6.54 -8.11 4.88
C THR A 55 -5.38 -8.38 3.92
N CYS A 56 -5.69 -8.76 2.67
CA CYS A 56 -4.68 -8.85 1.62
C CYS A 56 -4.10 -7.47 1.29
N GLY A 57 -2.89 -7.43 0.72
CA GLY A 57 -2.23 -6.21 0.27
C GLY A 57 -0.78 -6.09 0.74
N SER A 58 -0.11 -5.01 0.36
CA SER A 58 1.19 -4.62 0.92
C SER A 58 1.03 -4.13 2.37
N CYS A 59 2.15 -3.94 3.08
CA CYS A 59 2.16 -3.36 4.43
C CYS A 59 1.27 -2.10 4.52
N SER A 60 0.59 -1.90 5.64
CA SER A 60 -0.33 -0.76 5.84
C SER A 60 0.40 0.60 6.03
N GLY A 61 1.69 0.59 6.39
CA GLY A 61 2.52 1.79 6.56
C GLY A 61 3.26 2.25 5.29
N MET A 62 3.80 3.47 5.30
CA MET A 62 4.58 4.04 4.18
C MET A 62 6.01 3.46 4.11
N PHE A 63 6.09 2.16 3.81
CA PHE A 63 7.33 1.44 3.55
C PHE A 63 7.57 1.30 2.05
N THR A 64 8.56 0.49 1.67
CA THR A 64 9.01 0.33 0.27
C THR A 64 7.88 0.13 -0.72
N ALA A 65 6.94 -0.79 -0.46
CA ALA A 65 5.85 -1.07 -1.40
C ALA A 65 4.95 0.16 -1.65
N ASN A 66 4.48 0.82 -0.58
CA ASN A 66 3.59 1.97 -0.71
C ASN A 66 4.32 3.21 -1.23
N SER A 67 5.56 3.44 -0.78
CA SER A 67 6.39 4.53 -1.28
C SER A 67 6.70 4.39 -2.77
N MET A 68 7.02 3.17 -3.24
CA MET A 68 7.23 2.92 -4.67
C MET A 68 5.93 3.07 -5.46
N ASN A 69 4.78 2.62 -4.93
CA ASN A 69 3.51 2.82 -5.62
C ASN A 69 3.16 4.31 -5.75
N CYS A 70 3.33 5.10 -4.70
CA CYS A 70 3.15 6.55 -4.75
C CYS A 70 4.15 7.21 -5.72
N LEU A 71 5.40 6.74 -5.75
CA LEU A 71 6.39 7.22 -6.71
C LEU A 71 5.93 6.95 -8.15
N THR A 72 5.40 5.77 -8.46
CA THR A 72 4.90 5.49 -9.82
C THR A 72 3.74 6.40 -10.24
N GLU A 73 2.92 6.87 -9.30
CA GLU A 73 1.91 7.90 -9.60
C GLU A 73 2.56 9.26 -9.86
N ALA A 74 3.50 9.68 -9.01
CA ALA A 74 4.21 10.95 -9.16
C ALA A 74 4.98 11.04 -10.49
N LEU A 75 5.56 9.92 -10.94
CA LEU A 75 6.24 9.79 -12.23
C LEU A 75 5.30 9.77 -13.45
N GLY A 76 3.98 9.79 -13.26
CA GLY A 76 3.01 9.66 -14.34
C GLY A 76 2.91 8.25 -14.96
N LEU A 77 3.55 7.26 -14.35
CA LEU A 77 3.57 5.87 -14.82
C LEU A 77 2.35 5.06 -14.34
N SER A 78 1.61 5.58 -13.37
CA SER A 78 0.40 4.96 -12.83
C SER A 78 -0.73 5.97 -12.71
N LEU A 79 -1.97 5.48 -12.81
CA LEU A 79 -3.16 6.31 -12.67
C LEU A 79 -3.31 6.81 -11.22
N PRO A 80 -3.91 8.00 -11.01
CA PRO A 80 -4.22 8.51 -9.69
C PRO A 80 -5.01 7.52 -8.83
N GLY A 81 -4.57 7.34 -7.58
CA GLY A 81 -5.12 6.39 -6.61
C GLY A 81 -4.45 5.01 -6.62
N ASN A 82 -3.46 4.78 -7.49
CA ASN A 82 -2.79 3.47 -7.61
C ASN A 82 -2.03 3.02 -6.36
N GLY A 83 -1.44 3.92 -5.61
CA GLY A 83 -0.59 3.66 -4.44
C GLY A 83 -1.25 3.94 -3.10
N THR A 84 -2.39 4.62 -3.07
CA THR A 84 -3.05 5.04 -1.82
C THR A 84 -4.35 4.31 -1.53
N VAL A 85 -5.07 3.81 -2.54
CA VAL A 85 -6.30 3.04 -2.34
C VAL A 85 -5.96 1.67 -1.76
N VAL A 86 -6.62 1.26 -0.67
CA VAL A 86 -6.39 -0.05 -0.03
C VAL A 86 -6.84 -1.22 -0.91
N ALA A 87 -6.23 -2.39 -0.72
CA ALA A 87 -6.44 -3.61 -1.52
C ALA A 87 -7.90 -4.08 -1.57
N THR A 88 -8.64 -3.85 -0.48
CA THR A 88 -10.04 -4.26 -0.30
C THR A 88 -11.06 -3.23 -0.79
N HIS A 89 -10.63 -2.03 -1.17
CA HIS A 89 -11.56 -0.94 -1.51
C HIS A 89 -12.28 -1.21 -2.84
N ALA A 90 -13.60 -0.96 -2.88
CA ALA A 90 -14.42 -1.16 -4.09
C ALA A 90 -13.91 -0.37 -5.30
N ASP A 91 -13.38 0.83 -5.07
CA ASP A 91 -12.86 1.70 -6.15
C ASP A 91 -11.66 1.10 -6.91
N ARG A 92 -10.97 0.07 -6.37
CA ARG A 92 -9.89 -0.61 -7.11
C ARG A 92 -10.40 -1.23 -8.39
N GLU A 93 -11.63 -1.73 -8.42
CA GLU A 93 -12.19 -2.33 -9.63
C GLU A 93 -12.21 -1.31 -10.78
N GLN A 94 -12.60 -0.07 -10.48
CA GLN A 94 -12.61 1.00 -11.47
C GLN A 94 -11.20 1.38 -11.90
N LEU A 95 -10.24 1.40 -10.97
CA LEU A 95 -8.83 1.62 -11.29
C LEU A 95 -8.29 0.57 -12.28
N PHE A 96 -8.56 -0.72 -12.04
CA PHE A 96 -8.15 -1.80 -12.95
C PHE A 96 -8.78 -1.67 -14.33
N LYS A 97 -10.09 -1.41 -14.39
CA LYS A 97 -10.80 -1.22 -15.67
C LYS A 97 -10.30 0.00 -16.43
N ARG A 98 -10.01 1.11 -15.74
CA ARG A 98 -9.43 2.32 -16.35
C ARG A 98 -8.03 2.05 -16.88
N ALA A 99 -7.18 1.39 -16.10
CA ALA A 99 -5.84 1.03 -16.55
C ALA A 99 -5.85 0.11 -17.77
N GLY A 100 -6.76 -0.88 -17.80
CA GLY A 100 -6.95 -1.77 -18.94
C GLY A 100 -7.36 -1.04 -20.23
N ARG A 101 -8.24 -0.04 -20.13
CA ARG A 101 -8.57 0.81 -21.29
C ARG A 101 -7.39 1.69 -21.69
N ARG A 102 -6.74 2.32 -20.71
CA ARG A 102 -5.64 3.25 -20.95
C ARG A 102 -4.45 2.57 -21.63
N ILE A 103 -4.10 1.33 -21.28
CA ILE A 103 -2.99 0.64 -21.95
C ILE A 103 -3.28 0.35 -23.43
N VAL A 104 -4.53 0.04 -23.78
CA VAL A 104 -4.95 -0.16 -25.18
C VAL A 104 -4.89 1.17 -25.94
N GLU A 105 -5.37 2.26 -25.33
CA GLU A 105 -5.25 3.61 -25.92
C GLU A 105 -3.79 3.98 -26.18
N LEU A 106 -2.91 3.81 -25.18
CA LEU A 106 -1.48 4.10 -25.30
C LEU A 106 -0.82 3.27 -26.42
N ALA A 107 -1.19 1.99 -26.55
CA ALA A 107 -0.69 1.14 -27.62
C ALA A 107 -1.12 1.66 -29.00
N LYS A 108 -2.37 2.10 -29.16
CA LYS A 108 -2.85 2.71 -30.40
C LYS A 108 -2.17 4.04 -30.69
N GLU A 109 -2.00 4.91 -29.69
CA GLU A 109 -1.26 6.17 -29.82
C GLU A 109 0.16 5.92 -30.37
N TYR A 110 0.84 4.89 -29.88
CA TYR A 110 2.17 4.54 -30.36
C TYR A 110 2.17 3.94 -31.78
N TYR A 111 1.40 2.87 -32.01
CA TYR A 111 1.48 2.10 -33.25
C TYR A 111 0.69 2.70 -34.42
N GLU A 112 -0.40 3.40 -34.16
CA GLU A 112 -1.28 3.96 -35.20
C GLU A 112 -1.02 5.45 -35.46
N GLN A 113 -0.53 6.18 -34.45
CA GLN A 113 -0.33 7.64 -34.52
C GLN A 113 1.15 8.05 -34.41
N GLU A 114 2.07 7.07 -34.35
CA GLU A 114 3.52 7.29 -34.25
C GLU A 114 3.91 8.20 -33.07
N ASN A 115 3.12 8.18 -31.98
CA ASN A 115 3.33 9.06 -30.83
C ASN A 115 4.34 8.45 -29.85
N GLU A 116 5.63 8.68 -30.05
CA GLU A 116 6.68 8.19 -29.15
C GLU A 116 6.69 8.85 -27.75
N ARG A 117 6.00 10.00 -27.58
CA ARG A 117 5.99 10.73 -26.30
C ARG A 117 5.34 9.96 -25.16
N ILE A 118 4.53 8.95 -25.48
CA ILE A 118 3.85 8.08 -24.50
C ILE A 118 4.78 7.03 -23.88
N LEU A 119 5.98 6.84 -24.44
CA LEU A 119 6.91 5.84 -23.94
C LEU A 119 7.35 6.18 -22.51
N PRO A 120 7.56 5.18 -21.62
CA PRO A 120 7.89 5.44 -20.21
C PRO A 120 9.10 6.35 -20.01
N ARG A 121 10.12 6.25 -20.88
CA ARG A 121 11.30 7.11 -20.86
C ARG A 121 11.02 8.56 -21.27
N SER A 122 9.95 8.82 -22.01
CA SER A 122 9.57 10.18 -22.39
C SER A 122 8.67 10.84 -21.34
N VAL A 123 8.00 10.05 -20.50
CA VAL A 123 7.05 10.55 -19.48
C VAL A 123 7.73 10.82 -18.13
N GLY A 124 8.62 9.93 -17.69
CA GLY A 124 9.13 9.97 -16.31
C GLY A 124 10.57 10.47 -16.14
N PHE A 125 11.29 10.79 -17.22
CA PHE A 125 12.74 11.04 -17.17
C PHE A 125 13.12 12.28 -16.36
N ASP A 126 12.35 13.37 -16.48
CA ASP A 126 12.57 14.62 -15.74
C ASP A 126 12.48 14.46 -14.22
N ALA A 127 11.89 13.36 -13.73
CA ALA A 127 11.80 13.08 -12.31
C ALA A 127 12.95 12.21 -11.77
N PHE A 128 13.86 11.78 -12.64
CA PHE A 128 15.07 11.03 -12.28
C PHE A 128 16.38 11.82 -12.47
N GLU A 129 16.33 13.02 -13.06
CA GLU A 129 17.42 14.01 -13.08
C GLU A 129 17.31 15.00 -11.91
#